data_AF-X1F6J0-F1
#
_entry.id   AF-X1F6J0-F1
#
_cell.length_a   1.000
_cell.length_b   1.000
_cell.length_c   1.000
_cell.angle_alpha   90.00
_cell.angle_beta   90.00
_cell.angle_gamma   90.00
#
_symmetry.space_group_name_H-M   'P 1'
#
loop_
_entity.id
_entity.type
_entity.pdbx_description
1 polymer ?
#
loop_
_entity_poly.entity_id
_entity_poly.type
_entity_poly.pdbx_seq_one_letter_code
_entity_poly.pdbx_strand_id
1 'polypeptide(L)'
;GKSVNLEFEIKKLRGNYGRLLAYVFVDGQNLNLDLVRQGLSAYYTKYGKSEKYDAKFRAAEKKARKEKLNIWGDPELTKKYLRLKSKWGQNAK
;
A
#
# COMPACT_ATOMS: atom_id res chain seq x y z
N GLY A 1 5.03 23.10 13.17
CA GLY A 1 5.34 22.17 12.06
C GLY A 1 4.78 20.79 12.38
N LYS A 2 4.73 19.87 11.42
CA LYS A 2 4.36 18.46 11.65
C LYS A 2 5.62 17.62 11.87
N SER A 3 5.50 16.60 12.70
CA SER A 3 6.61 15.66 12.97
C SER A 3 6.56 14.51 11.98
N VAL A 4 7.69 14.23 11.33
CA VAL A 4 7.81 13.13 10.35
C VAL A 4 8.85 12.12 10.83
N ASN A 5 8.43 10.87 10.95
CA ASN A 5 9.28 9.75 11.34
C ASN A 5 9.31 8.69 10.23
N LEU A 6 10.45 8.04 10.06
CA LEU A 6 10.59 6.90 9.15
C LEU A 6 10.71 5.62 9.98
N GLU A 7 9.88 4.64 9.64
CA GLU A 7 10.00 3.30 10.20
C GLU A 7 10.41 2.31 9.11
N PHE A 8 11.38 1.46 9.41
CA PHE A 8 11.95 0.52 8.46
C PHE A 8 11.47 -0.91 8.70
N GLU A 9 11.47 -1.70 7.63
CA GLU A 9 11.37 -3.15 7.73
C GLU A 9 12.67 -3.74 8.30
N ILE A 10 12.54 -4.83 9.06
CA ILE A 10 13.68 -5.42 9.78
C ILE A 10 14.72 -5.99 8.81
N LYS A 11 14.27 -6.66 7.75
CA LYS A 11 15.14 -7.45 6.87
C LYS A 11 15.64 -6.71 5.63
N LYS A 12 15.00 -5.61 5.22
CA LYS A 12 15.32 -4.94 3.96
C LYS A 12 15.14 -3.43 4.04
N LEU A 13 16.26 -2.72 4.18
CA LEU A 13 16.33 -1.26 4.20
C LEU A 13 16.34 -0.62 2.80
N ARG A 14 16.91 -1.30 1.81
CA ARG A 14 17.04 -0.76 0.44
C ARG A 14 16.45 -1.70 -0.62
N GLY A 15 15.78 -1.11 -1.60
CA GLY A 15 15.29 -1.80 -2.78
C GLY A 15 16.40 -2.12 -3.79
N ASN A 16 16.05 -2.83 -4.86
CA ASN A 16 16.99 -3.32 -5.86
C ASN A 16 17.74 -2.19 -6.62
N TYR A 17 17.25 -0.95 -6.53
CA TYR A 17 17.87 0.24 -7.13
C TYR A 17 18.47 1.18 -6.07
N GLY A 18 18.81 0.66 -4.89
CA GLY A 18 19.42 1.45 -3.80
C GLY A 18 18.48 2.40 -3.05
N ARG A 19 17.22 2.53 -3.47
CA ARG A 19 16.21 3.39 -2.81
C ARG A 19 15.91 2.90 -1.40
N LEU A 20 15.83 3.83 -0.45
CA LEU A 20 15.43 3.56 0.92
C LEU A 20 13.95 3.15 0.96
N LEU A 21 13.64 2.06 1.66
CA LEU A 21 12.28 1.56 1.84
C LEU A 21 11.84 1.84 3.28
N ALA A 22 10.84 2.70 3.46
CA ALA A 22 10.34 3.08 4.77
C ALA A 22 8.82 3.28 4.76
N TYR A 23 8.21 3.11 5.92
CA TYR A 23 6.90 3.65 6.25
C TYR A 23 7.07 5.06 6.75
N VAL A 24 6.28 5.98 6.20
CA VAL A 24 6.28 7.36 6.64
C VAL A 24 5.20 7.54 7.71
N PHE A 25 5.60 8.07 8.85
CA PHE A 25 4.71 8.44 9.93
C PHE A 25 4.63 9.95 10.06
N VAL A 26 3.43 10.51 9.99
CA VAL A 26 3.19 11.94 10.18
C VAL A 26 2.37 12.09 11.45
N ASP A 27 2.90 12.80 12.44
CA ASP A 27 2.28 12.98 13.76
C ASP A 27 1.82 11.65 14.40
N GLY A 28 2.65 10.61 14.25
CA GLY A 28 2.39 9.26 14.79
C GLY A 28 1.46 8.39 13.94
N GLN A 29 0.93 8.89 12.82
CA GLN A 29 0.02 8.14 11.93
C GLN A 29 0.75 7.62 10.70
N ASN A 30 0.50 6.35 10.35
CA ASN A 30 1.11 5.69 9.20
C ASN A 30 0.49 6.18 7.88
N LEU A 31 1.15 7.13 7.24
CA LEU A 31 0.68 7.75 5.99
C LEU A 31 0.50 6.72 4.88
N ASN A 32 1.40 5.74 4.77
CA ASN A 32 1.33 4.71 3.72
C ASN A 32 0.02 3.91 3.85
N LEU A 33 -0.35 3.54 5.08
CA LEU A 33 -1.58 2.82 5.37
C LEU A 33 -2.82 3.67 5.04
N ASP A 34 -2.78 4.96 5.37
CA ASP A 34 -3.88 5.88 5.10
C ASP A 34 -4.11 6.08 3.60
N LEU A 35 -3.05 6.17 2.80
CA LEU A 35 -3.15 6.25 1.33
C LEU A 35 -3.86 5.02 0.75
N VAL A 36 -3.53 3.82 1.25
CA VAL A 36 -4.21 2.59 0.81
C VAL A 36 -5.66 2.56 1.29
N ARG A 37 -5.91 2.99 2.53
CA ARG A 37 -7.26 3.05 3.11
C ARG A 37 -8.19 4.02 2.36
N GLN A 38 -7.65 5.13 1.87
CA GLN A 38 -8.38 6.11 1.06
C GLN A 38 -8.48 5.70 -0.42
N GLY A 39 -7.92 4.56 -0.83
CA GLY A 39 -7.94 4.11 -2.22
C GLY A 39 -7.05 4.93 -3.17
N LEU A 40 -6.12 5.72 -2.62
CA LEU A 40 -5.14 6.50 -3.39
C LEU A 40 -3.95 5.65 -3.86
N SER A 41 -3.77 4.47 -3.26
CA SER A 41 -2.75 3.51 -3.66
C SER A 41 -3.24 2.08 -3.48
N ALA A 42 -2.77 1.18 -4.35
CA ALA A 42 -2.99 -0.26 -4.20
C ALA A 42 -1.84 -0.91 -3.42
N TYR A 43 -2.17 -1.92 -2.63
CA TYR A 43 -1.16 -2.64 -1.85
C TYR A 43 -0.52 -3.76 -2.68
N TYR A 44 0.68 -3.50 -3.20
CA TYR A 44 1.48 -4.47 -3.95
C TYR A 44 2.47 -5.20 -3.04
N THR A 45 2.50 -6.54 -3.10
CA THR A 45 3.33 -7.37 -2.22
C THR A 45 4.56 -7.97 -2.92
N LYS A 46 4.70 -7.82 -4.23
CA LYS A 46 5.78 -8.49 -5.00
C LYS A 46 7.18 -8.11 -4.53
N TYR A 47 7.43 -6.83 -4.26
CA TYR A 47 8.77 -6.31 -3.93
C TYR A 47 8.83 -5.60 -2.56
N GLY A 48 7.74 -5.61 -1.81
CA GLY A 48 7.59 -4.82 -0.59
C GLY A 48 6.44 -5.29 0.29
N LYS A 49 6.22 -6.62 0.37
CA LYS A 49 5.28 -7.17 1.35
C LYS A 49 5.73 -6.75 2.75
N SER A 50 4.87 -6.04 3.47
CA SER A 50 5.17 -5.63 4.83
C SER A 50 5.22 -6.85 5.75
N GLU A 51 6.18 -6.93 6.67
CA GLU A 51 6.12 -7.93 7.75
C GLU A 51 5.26 -7.42 8.91
N LYS A 52 5.30 -6.12 9.18
CA LYS A 52 4.62 -5.48 10.32
C LYS A 52 3.14 -5.16 10.09
N TYR A 53 2.76 -4.82 8.86
CA TYR A 53 1.47 -4.20 8.56
C TYR A 53 0.67 -4.91 7.44
N ASP A 54 1.09 -6.09 6.96
CA ASP A 54 0.42 -6.80 5.85
C ASP A 54 -1.09 -6.91 6.05
N ALA A 55 -1.51 -7.34 7.24
CA ALA A 55 -2.92 -7.49 7.59
C ALA A 55 -3.68 -6.16 7.54
N LYS A 56 -3.06 -5.08 8.07
CA LYS A 56 -3.65 -3.73 8.06
C LYS A 56 -3.79 -3.20 6.64
N PHE A 57 -2.78 -3.37 5.80
CA PHE A 57 -2.83 -2.95 4.39
C PHE A 57 -3.88 -3.71 3.59
N ARG A 58 -4.00 -5.03 3.78
CA ARG A 58 -5.05 -5.84 3.12
C ARG A 58 -6.45 -5.39 3.55
N ALA A 59 -6.64 -5.16 4.85
CA ALA A 59 -7.93 -4.69 5.38
C ALA A 59 -8.27 -3.29 4.85
N ALA A 60 -7.29 -2.37 4.82
CA ALA A 60 -7.42 -1.03 4.29
C ALA A 60 -7.82 -1.03 2.80
N GLU A 61 -7.14 -1.83 1.98
CA GLU A 61 -7.47 -1.94 0.56
C GLU A 61 -8.85 -2.57 0.34
N LYS A 62 -9.20 -3.61 1.10
CA LYS A 62 -10.54 -4.24 1.05
C LYS A 62 -11.63 -3.22 1.39
N LYS A 63 -11.40 -2.37 2.39
CA LYS A 63 -12.32 -1.29 2.76
C LYS A 63 -12.45 -0.27 1.61
N ALA A 64 -11.34 0.22 1.08
CA ALA A 64 -11.33 1.17 -0.03
C ALA A 64 -12.06 0.65 -1.27
N ARG A 65 -11.92 -0.65 -1.57
CA ARG A 65 -12.66 -1.33 -2.65
C ARG A 65 -14.16 -1.39 -2.38
N LYS A 66 -14.56 -1.79 -1.18
CA LYS A 66 -15.97 -1.87 -0.79
C LYS A 66 -16.65 -0.50 -0.87
N GLU A 67 -15.94 0.54 -0.46
CA GLU A 67 -16.41 1.93 -0.44
C GLU A 67 -16.21 2.65 -1.79
N LYS A 68 -15.64 1.97 -2.80
CA LYS A 68 -15.43 2.53 -4.15
C LYS A 68 -14.66 3.85 -4.13
N LEU A 69 -13.61 3.93 -3.30
CA LEU A 69 -12.82 5.16 -3.13
C LEU A 69 -11.73 5.28 -4.22
N ASN A 70 -11.63 6.47 -4.81
CA ASN A 70 -10.56 6.86 -5.74
C ASN A 70 -10.32 5.82 -6.85
N ILE A 71 -9.16 5.13 -6.83
CA ILE A 71 -8.82 4.07 -7.81
C ILE A 71 -9.95 3.04 -7.94
N TRP A 72 -10.62 2.72 -6.83
CA TRP A 72 -11.65 1.68 -6.76
C TRP A 72 -13.05 2.18 -7.11
N GLY A 73 -13.24 3.49 -7.31
CA GLY A 73 -14.50 4.09 -7.75
C GLY A 73 -14.60 4.25 -9.25
N ASP A 74 -13.47 4.35 -9.93
CA ASP A 74 -13.38 4.40 -11.38
C ASP A 74 -13.25 2.96 -11.95
N PRO A 75 -14.18 2.52 -12.82
CA PRO A 75 -14.15 1.16 -13.38
C PRO A 75 -12.91 0.84 -14.21
N GLU A 76 -12.40 1.80 -15.00
CA GLU A 76 -11.25 1.60 -15.87
C GLU A 76 -9.95 1.53 -15.05
N LEU A 77 -9.81 2.41 -14.05
CA LEU A 77 -8.71 2.34 -13.09
C LEU A 77 -8.77 1.05 -12.29
N THR A 78 -9.93 0.66 -11.79
CA THR A 78 -10.13 -0.60 -11.06
C THR A 78 -9.66 -1.78 -11.89
N LYS A 79 -10.10 -1.88 -13.15
CA LYS A 79 -9.72 -2.95 -14.08
C LYS A 79 -8.21 -2.96 -14.33
N LYS A 80 -7.60 -1.79 -14.57
CA LYS A 80 -6.15 -1.63 -14.74
C LYS A 80 -5.37 -2.13 -13.52
N TYR A 81 -5.76 -1.72 -12.32
CA TYR A 81 -5.08 -2.09 -11.09
C TYR A 81 -5.25 -3.58 -10.75
N LEU A 82 -6.44 -4.15 -10.96
CA LEU A 82 -6.67 -5.59 -10.79
C LEU A 82 -5.83 -6.42 -11.77
N ARG A 83 -5.74 -6.00 -13.04
CA ARG A 83 -4.86 -6.65 -14.04
C ARG A 83 -3.40 -6.62 -13.60
N LEU A 84 -2.92 -5.46 -13.11
CA LEU A 84 -1.55 -5.34 -12.60
C LEU A 84 -1.31 -6.26 -11.40
N LYS A 85 -2.26 -6.34 -10.46
CA LYS A 85 -2.15 -7.24 -9.31
C LYS A 85 -2.09 -8.70 -9.74
N SER A 86 -2.92 -9.11 -10.70
CA SER A 86 -2.91 -10.47 -11.25
C SER A 86 -1.58 -10.79 -11.95
N LYS A 87 -1.03 -9.87 -12.76
CA LYS A 87 0.29 -10.02 -13.39
C LYS A 87 1.42 -10.28 -12.37
N TRP A 88 1.26 -9.81 -11.14
CA TRP A 88 2.22 -9.99 -10.06
C TRP A 88 1.84 -11.11 -9.07
N GLY A 89 0.89 -11.99 -9.42
CA GLY A 89 0.49 -13.14 -8.61
C GLY A 89 -0.40 -12.79 -7.41
N GLN A 90 -0.91 -11.55 -7.33
CA GLN A 90 -1.83 -11.10 -6.28
C GLN A 90 -3.28 -11.15 -6.76
N ASN A 91 -3.74 -12.33 -7.16
CA ASN A 91 -5.11 -12.53 -7.60
C ASN A 91 -6.08 -12.16 -6.47
N ALA A 92 -7.11 -11.37 -6.81
CA ALA A 92 -8.26 -11.23 -5.93
C ALA A 92 -8.97 -12.59 -5.92
N LYS A 93 -9.00 -13.24 -4.76
CA LYS A 93 -9.98 -14.31 -4.52
C LYS A 93 -11.36 -13.67 -4.39
#